data_AF-A0A662X2A2-F1
#
_entry.id   AF-A0A662X2A2-F1
#
_cell.length_a   1.000
_cell.length_b   1.000
_cell.length_c   1.000
_cell.angle_alpha   90.00
_cell.angle_beta   90.00
_cell.angle_gamma   90.00
#
_symmetry.space_group_name_H-M   'P 1'
#
loop_
_entity.id
_entity.type
_entity.pdbx_description
1 polymer ?
#
loop_
_entity_poly.entity_id
_entity_poly.type
_entity_poly.pdbx_seq_one_letter_code
_entity_poly.pdbx_strand_id
1 'polypeptide(L)'
;MYVCPEDSPVRLKMVYSTCKATVLSVATEELGITFDGMIEINNPSTTVEDIRAELAPPKTEEELKPREFSRPAAPGGRGRGRGRGRGRGRGPATAQ
;
A
#
# COMPACT_ATOMS: atom_id res chain seq x y z
N MET A 1 4.05 -4.55 -19.80
CA MET A 1 5.22 -4.44 -18.91
C MET A 1 5.94 -3.12 -19.21
N TYR A 2 6.37 -2.38 -18.18
CA TYR A 2 7.10 -1.11 -18.29
C TYR A 2 8.43 -1.21 -17.52
N VAL A 3 9.53 -0.79 -18.14
CA VAL A 3 10.87 -0.84 -17.56
C VAL A 3 11.43 0.56 -17.46
N CYS A 4 11.84 0.97 -16.25
CA CYS A 4 12.43 2.28 -15.98
C CYS A 4 13.77 2.12 -15.24
N PRO A 5 14.88 1.91 -15.97
CA PRO A 5 16.20 1.71 -15.38
C PRO A 5 16.62 2.89 -14.50
N GLU A 6 17.23 2.61 -13.34
CA GLU A 6 17.70 3.65 -12.42
C GLU A 6 18.79 4.54 -13.03
N ASP A 7 19.57 4.02 -13.97
CA ASP A 7 20.59 4.79 -14.68
C ASP A 7 20.02 5.71 -15.76
N SER A 8 18.71 5.68 -15.99
CA SER A 8 18.07 6.52 -17.01
C SER A 8 18.09 8.01 -16.62
N PRO A 9 18.32 8.93 -17.56
CA PRO A 9 18.17 10.36 -17.35
C PRO A 9 16.78 10.72 -16.78
N VAL A 10 16.76 11.65 -15.81
CA VAL A 10 15.51 12.06 -15.11
C VAL A 10 14.40 12.43 -16.09
N ARG A 11 14.75 13.18 -17.15
CA ARG A 11 13.77 13.59 -18.16
C ARG A 11 13.12 12.39 -18.86
N LEU A 12 13.86 11.33 -19.15
CA LEU A 12 13.32 10.14 -19.79
C LEU A 12 12.43 9.36 -18.82
N LYS A 13 12.85 9.18 -17.57
CA LYS A 13 12.01 8.54 -16.54
C LYS A 13 10.66 9.24 -16.41
N MET A 14 10.66 10.57 -16.38
CA MET A 14 9.42 11.36 -16.32
C MET A 14 8.57 11.16 -17.56
N VAL A 15 9.15 11.33 -18.76
CA VAL A 15 8.39 11.24 -20.02
C VAL A 15 7.75 9.86 -20.19
N TYR A 16 8.52 8.78 -20.03
CA TYR A 16 7.99 7.43 -20.22
C TYR A 16 6.95 7.06 -19.16
N SER A 17 7.14 7.46 -17.90
CA SER A 17 6.15 7.24 -16.86
C SER A 17 4.85 8.02 -17.12
N THR A 18 4.94 9.25 -17.62
CA THR A 18 3.75 10.07 -17.96
C THR A 18 3.03 9.54 -19.20
N CYS A 19 3.75 9.18 -20.26
CA CYS A 19 3.17 8.68 -21.52
C CYS A 19 2.60 7.25 -21.39
N LYS A 20 2.92 6.53 -20.32
CA LYS A 20 2.42 5.17 -20.10
C LYS A 20 0.89 5.10 -20.14
N ALA A 21 0.20 6.00 -19.45
CA ALA A 21 -1.27 6.00 -19.39
C ALA A 21 -1.90 6.23 -20.76
N THR A 22 -1.35 7.16 -21.55
CA THR A 22 -1.85 7.46 -22.89
C THR A 22 -1.67 6.29 -23.85
N VAL A 23 -0.53 5.59 -23.76
CA VAL A 23 -0.30 4.39 -24.60
C VAL A 23 -1.28 3.29 -24.27
N LEU A 24 -1.60 3.10 -22.99
CA LEU A 24 -2.55 2.08 -22.55
C LEU A 24 -3.97 2.40 -23.00
N SER A 25 -4.41 3.65 -22.87
CA SER A 25 -5.73 4.11 -23.34
C SER A 25 -5.88 3.88 -24.84
N VAL A 26 -4.89 4.27 -25.66
CA VAL A 26 -4.90 4.02 -27.11
C VAL A 26 -4.95 2.52 -27.42
N ALA A 27 -4.14 1.71 -26.72
CA ALA A 27 -4.14 0.26 -26.93
C ALA A 27 -5.47 -0.41 -26.55
N THR A 28 -6.15 0.06 -25.51
CA THR A 28 -7.45 -0.48 -25.09
C THR A 28 -8.60 0.01 -25.97
N GLU A 29 -8.61 1.30 -26.33
CA GLU A 29 -9.75 1.96 -26.97
C GLU A 29 -9.71 1.80 -28.51
N GLU A 30 -8.54 1.96 -29.11
CA GLU A 30 -8.41 1.94 -30.58
C GLU A 30 -8.09 0.54 -31.10
N LEU A 31 -7.30 -0.23 -30.36
CA LEU A 31 -6.83 -1.56 -30.78
C LEU A 31 -7.59 -2.71 -30.10
N GLY A 32 -8.44 -2.43 -29.10
CA GLY A 32 -9.23 -3.44 -28.39
C GLY A 32 -8.38 -4.44 -27.60
N ILE A 33 -7.16 -4.07 -27.19
CA ILE A 33 -6.25 -4.94 -26.45
C ILE A 33 -6.63 -4.94 -24.97
N THR A 34 -6.92 -6.12 -24.41
CA THR A 34 -7.17 -6.30 -22.98
C THR A 34 -5.88 -6.61 -22.23
N PHE A 35 -5.59 -5.86 -21.17
CA PHE A 35 -4.42 -6.09 -20.31
C PHE A 35 -4.86 -6.78 -19.01
N ASP A 36 -4.41 -8.01 -18.79
CA ASP A 36 -4.73 -8.78 -17.57
C ASP A 36 -4.02 -8.24 -16.32
N GLY A 37 -2.87 -7.58 -16.52
CA GLY A 37 -2.06 -7.06 -15.44
C GLY A 37 -0.92 -6.20 -15.95
N MET A 38 -0.35 -5.41 -15.04
CA MET A 38 0.65 -4.40 -15.38
C MET A 38 1.87 -4.50 -14.49
N ILE A 39 2.94 -5.03 -15.05
CA ILE A 39 4.21 -5.18 -14.34
C ILE A 39 5.11 -3.98 -14.65
N GLU A 40 5.60 -3.32 -13.60
CA GLU A 40 6.58 -2.25 -13.64
C GLU A 40 7.87 -2.69 -12.95
N ILE A 41 9.02 -2.51 -13.60
CA ILE A 41 10.32 -2.87 -13.04
C ILE A 41 11.33 -1.73 -13.22
N ASN A 42 12.28 -1.63 -12.27
CA ASN A 42 13.39 -0.68 -12.32
C ASN A 42 14.70 -1.32 -12.79
N ASN A 43 14.80 -2.65 -12.82
CA ASN A 43 16.00 -3.36 -13.26
C ASN A 43 15.64 -4.52 -14.18
N PRO A 44 16.15 -4.56 -15.43
CA PRO A 44 15.86 -5.64 -16.35
C PRO A 44 16.36 -7.02 -15.87
N SER A 45 17.33 -7.08 -14.95
CA SER A 45 17.84 -8.36 -14.44
C SER A 45 16.86 -9.09 -13.53
N THR A 46 15.93 -8.38 -12.87
CA THR A 46 14.93 -8.97 -11.94
C THR A 46 13.60 -9.31 -12.62
N THR A 47 13.52 -9.11 -13.93
CA THR A 47 12.30 -9.27 -14.73
C THR A 47 11.57 -10.60 -14.45
N VAL A 48 12.32 -11.70 -14.36
CA VAL A 48 11.72 -13.04 -14.23
C VAL A 48 11.12 -13.23 -12.84
N GLU A 49 11.81 -12.76 -11.81
CA GLU A 49 11.36 -12.81 -10.42
C GLU A 49 10.14 -11.92 -10.21
N ASP A 50 10.16 -10.71 -10.76
CA ASP A 50 9.07 -9.74 -10.65
C ASP A 50 7.81 -10.23 -11.37
N ILE A 51 7.95 -10.80 -12.57
CA ILE A 51 6.82 -11.42 -13.29
C ILE A 51 6.23 -12.59 -12.49
N ARG A 52 7.08 -13.45 -11.91
CA ARG A 52 6.60 -14.59 -11.12
C ARG A 52 5.91 -14.15 -9.84
N ALA A 53 6.39 -13.11 -9.19
CA ALA A 53 5.78 -12.57 -7.97
C ALA A 53 4.40 -11.98 -8.25
N GLU A 54 4.24 -11.24 -9.34
CA GLU A 54 2.97 -10.61 -9.72
C GLU A 54 1.93 -11.63 -10.21
N LEU A 55 2.38 -12.68 -10.93
CA LEU A 55 1.50 -13.74 -11.44
C LEU A 55 1.24 -14.85 -10.41
N ALA A 56 1.89 -14.82 -9.25
CA ALA A 56 1.67 -15.80 -8.20
C ALA A 56 0.23 -15.68 -7.66
N PRO A 57 -0.43 -16.80 -7.30
CA PRO A 57 -1.72 -16.76 -6.64
C PRO A 57 -1.64 -15.92 -5.35
N PRO A 58 -2.72 -15.21 -4.97
CA PRO A 58 -2.71 -14.34 -3.80
C PRO A 58 -2.30 -15.14 -2.57
N LYS A 59 -1.32 -14.62 -1.85
CA LYS A 59 -0.83 -15.22 -0.60
C LYS A 59 -2.01 -15.44 0.34
N THR A 60 -2.14 -16.66 0.84
CA THR A 60 -3.19 -17.08 1.77
C THR A 60 -3.27 -16.12 2.96
N GLU A 61 -4.47 -15.90 3.51
CA GLU A 61 -4.74 -14.92 4.59
C GLU A 61 -3.80 -15.01 5.81
N GLU A 62 -3.11 -16.14 5.99
CA GLU A 62 -2.09 -16.33 7.04
C GLU A 62 -0.78 -15.56 6.80
N GLU A 63 -0.39 -15.33 5.54
CA GLU A 63 0.86 -14.64 5.18
C GLU A 63 0.72 -13.10 5.20
N LEU A 64 -0.51 -12.59 5.09
CA LEU A 64 -0.82 -11.16 5.06
C LEU A 64 -1.07 -10.56 6.45
N LYS A 65 -1.15 -11.38 7.52
CA LYS A 65 -1.30 -10.85 8.88
C LYS A 65 -0.04 -10.07 9.23
N PRO A 66 -0.12 -8.74 9.44
CA PRO A 66 1.03 -7.98 9.91
C PRO A 66 1.46 -8.60 11.23
N ARG A 67 2.75 -8.96 11.32
CA ARG A 67 3.32 -9.50 12.56
C ARG A 67 3.09 -8.47 13.66
N GLU A 68 2.10 -8.73 14.52
CA GLU A 68 1.77 -7.84 15.63
C GLU A 68 2.96 -7.81 16.58
N PHE A 69 3.67 -6.68 16.60
CA PHE A 69 4.74 -6.47 17.56
C PHE A 69 4.12 -6.43 18.95
N SER A 70 4.56 -7.32 19.83
CA SER A 70 4.10 -7.35 21.22
C SER A 70 4.41 -6.00 21.86
N ARG A 71 3.39 -5.34 22.40
CA ARG A 71 3.59 -4.08 23.11
C ARG A 71 4.56 -4.32 24.27
N PRO A 72 5.58 -3.46 24.45
CA PRO A 72 6.52 -3.59 25.56
C PRO A 72 5.78 -3.56 26.90
N ALA A 73 6.33 -4.24 27.90
CA ALA A 73 5.76 -4.22 29.25
C ALA A 73 5.66 -2.78 29.74
N ALA A 74 4.48 -2.38 30.22
CA ALA A 74 4.26 -1.03 30.72
C ALA A 74 5.21 -0.76 31.91
N PRO A 75 5.86 0.41 31.98
CA PRO A 75 6.64 0.80 33.13
C PRO A 75 5.73 0.93 34.36
N GLY A 76 6.11 0.29 35.46
CA GLY A 76 5.31 0.24 36.69
C GLY A 76 4.49 -1.04 36.76
N GLY A 77 5.08 -2.08 37.36
CA GLY A 77 4.42 -3.37 37.58
C GLY A 77 3.05 -3.22 38.25
N ARG A 78 2.07 -3.98 37.75
CA ARG A 78 0.78 -4.33 38.39
C ARG A 78 0.19 -3.23 39.29
N GLY A 79 -0.28 -2.13 38.70
CA GLY A 79 -0.93 -1.05 39.43
C GLY A 79 -2.21 -0.56 38.76
N ARG A 80 -3.36 -1.02 39.28
CA ARG A 80 -4.74 -0.52 39.09
C ARG A 80 -5.30 -0.50 37.66
N GLY A 81 -6.44 -1.19 37.54
CA GLY A 81 -7.20 -1.34 36.30
C GLY A 81 -7.48 -0.03 35.59
N ARG A 82 -7.68 -0.14 34.26
CA ARG A 82 -8.10 0.95 33.37
C ARG A 82 -9.40 1.56 33.91
N GLY A 83 -9.27 2.57 34.75
CA GLY A 83 -10.39 3.36 35.24
C GLY A 83 -11.02 4.03 34.05
N ARG A 84 -12.22 3.58 33.68
CA ARG A 84 -13.09 4.29 32.75
C ARG A 84 -13.20 5.72 33.26
N GLY A 85 -12.68 6.69 32.50
CA GLY A 85 -12.81 8.10 32.81
C GLY A 85 -14.29 8.46 32.96
N ARG A 86 -14.77 8.55 34.21
CA ARG A 86 -16.03 9.20 34.54
C ARG A 86 -15.70 10.59 35.04
N GLY A 87 -15.49 11.51 34.09
CA GLY A 87 -15.56 12.94 34.38
C GLY A 87 -17.01 13.28 34.74
N ARG A 88 -17.29 13.42 36.04
CA ARG A 88 -18.48 14.13 36.53
C ARG A 88 -18.23 15.62 36.32
N GLY A 89 -18.99 16.25 35.44
CA GLY A 89 -18.92 17.70 35.21
C GLY A 89 -20.28 18.28 34.85
N ARG A 90 -21.02 18.70 35.88
CA ARG A 90 -21.95 19.85 35.91
C ARG A 90 -23.11 19.85 34.90
N GLY A 91 -24.28 19.38 35.35
CA GLY A 91 -25.56 19.58 34.63
C GLY A 91 -26.07 21.03 34.76
N PRO A 92 -26.81 21.57 33.77
CA PRO A 92 -27.49 22.85 33.91
C PRO A 92 -28.96 22.71 34.35
N ALA A 93 -29.35 23.65 35.22
CA ALA A 93 -30.64 24.32 35.42
C ALA A 93 -31.97 23.54 35.49
N THR A 94 -32.74 23.79 36.57
CA THR A 94 -34.15 24.23 36.47
C THR A 94 -34.55 25.05 37.70
N ALA A 95 -35.36 26.07 37.42
CA ALA A 95 -35.90 27.07 38.34
C ALA A 95 -37.06 26.55 39.21
N GLN A 96 -37.27 27.20 40.36
CA GLN A 96 -38.56 27.67 40.87
C GLN A 96 -38.33 28.64 42.04
#